data_AF-A0AAV8YMH7-F1
#
_entry.id   AF-A0AAV8YMH7-F1
#
_cell.length_a   1.000
_cell.length_b   1.000
_cell.length_c   1.000
_cell.angle_alpha   90.00
_cell.angle_beta   90.00
_cell.angle_gamma   90.00
#
_symmetry.space_group_name_H-M   'P 1'
#
loop_
_entity.id
_entity.type
_entity.pdbx_description
1 polymer ?
#
loop_
_entity_poly.entity_id
_entity_poly.type
_entity_poly.pdbx_seq_one_letter_code
_entity_poly.pdbx_strand_id
1 'polypeptide(L)'
;MTEDNLGRHSTSKTDETIEIIGKLIREDRRLSIRGLAEITGIDKECVHQILHESFNVHKVYAKMMPKLLTPEQKESRMNICTDILNNIDTDPGLLDTVITCDESLEAVKAKAMEILNQLTEADFQYYFQQWKSRMERCSDHQEEIIEGEKVVAVTGNYS
;
A
#
# COMPACT_ATOMS: atom_id res chain seq x y z
N MET A 1 -55.41 13.46 15.39
CA MET A 1 -54.06 13.57 15.98
C MET A 1 -53.65 12.18 16.44
N THR A 2 -52.82 11.52 15.64
CA THR A 2 -51.82 10.52 16.05
C THR A 2 -50.88 10.40 14.85
N GLU A 3 -49.89 11.28 14.81
CA GLU A 3 -48.67 11.11 14.03
C GLU A 3 -47.86 10.00 14.71
N ASP A 4 -47.91 8.79 14.17
CA ASP A 4 -46.96 7.75 14.54
C ASP A 4 -45.77 7.83 13.58
N ASN A 5 -44.67 8.33 14.16
CA ASN A 5 -43.36 8.50 13.58
C ASN A 5 -42.89 7.22 12.87
N LEU A 6 -42.97 7.22 11.54
CA LEU A 6 -42.15 6.36 10.68
C LEU A 6 -40.69 6.83 10.81
N GLY A 7 -40.05 6.37 11.88
CA GLY A 7 -38.61 6.50 12.08
C GLY A 7 -37.90 5.98 10.84
N ARG A 8 -37.25 6.91 10.12
CA ARG A 8 -36.40 6.74 8.94
C ARG A 8 -36.14 5.27 8.59
N HIS A 9 -36.85 4.76 7.59
CA HIS A 9 -36.56 3.45 7.02
C HIS A 9 -35.06 3.35 6.73
N SER A 10 -34.38 2.39 7.34
CA SER A 10 -33.01 2.02 7.02
C SER A 10 -32.97 1.39 5.62
N THR A 11 -33.05 2.21 4.58
CA THR A 11 -32.87 1.86 3.16
C THR A 11 -31.39 1.61 2.81
N SER A 12 -30.63 1.02 3.73
CA SER A 12 -29.18 1.18 3.77
C SER A 12 -28.39 -0.09 3.51
N LYS A 13 -28.99 -1.30 3.60
CA LYS A 13 -28.27 -2.57 3.41
C LYS A 13 -29.09 -3.52 2.53
N THR A 14 -29.34 -3.15 1.28
CA THR A 14 -29.95 -4.08 0.31
C THR A 14 -28.86 -4.96 -0.30
N ASP A 15 -29.17 -6.22 -0.63
CA ASP A 15 -28.21 -7.16 -1.22
C ASP A 15 -27.56 -6.62 -2.49
N GLU A 16 -28.30 -5.85 -3.31
CA GLU A 16 -27.75 -5.19 -4.50
C GLU A 16 -26.65 -4.17 -4.15
N THR A 17 -26.83 -3.46 -3.04
CA THR A 17 -25.87 -2.45 -2.56
C THR A 17 -24.58 -3.11 -2.07
N ILE A 18 -24.71 -4.25 -1.38
CA ILE A 18 -23.58 -5.07 -0.93
C ILE A 18 -22.83 -5.62 -2.14
N GLU A 19 -23.54 -6.10 -3.16
CA GLU A 19 -22.91 -6.63 -4.38
C GLU A 19 -22.12 -5.56 -5.15
N ILE A 20 -22.66 -4.34 -5.29
CA ILE A 20 -21.98 -3.21 -5.94
C ILE A 20 -20.69 -2.86 -5.19
N ILE A 21 -20.76 -2.69 -3.87
CA ILE A 21 -19.58 -2.41 -3.04
C ILE A 21 -18.56 -3.54 -3.16
N GLY A 22 -19.00 -4.80 -3.12
CA GLY A 22 -18.14 -5.97 -3.26
C GLY A 22 -17.46 -6.05 -4.63
N LYS A 23 -18.11 -5.59 -5.70
CA LYS A 23 -17.48 -5.47 -7.03
C LYS A 23 -16.40 -4.39 -7.04
N LEU A 24 -16.70 -3.20 -6.52
CA LEU A 24 -15.76 -2.08 -6.48
C LEU A 24 -14.48 -2.39 -5.70
N ILE A 25 -14.58 -3.06 -4.54
CA ILE A 25 -13.40 -3.44 -3.75
C ILE A 25 -12.55 -4.51 -4.46
N ARG A 26 -13.18 -5.41 -5.21
CA ARG A 26 -12.46 -6.45 -5.96
C ARG A 26 -11.70 -5.85 -7.15
N GLU A 27 -12.28 -4.84 -7.78
CA GLU A 27 -11.64 -4.08 -8.87
C GLU A 27 -10.51 -3.19 -8.35
N ASP A 28 -10.75 -2.45 -7.26
CA ASP A 28 -9.74 -1.62 -6.61
C ASP A 28 -9.81 -1.69 -5.08
N ARG A 29 -8.83 -2.41 -4.50
CA ARG A 29 -8.69 -2.57 -3.05
C ARG A 29 -8.19 -1.30 -2.36
N ARG A 30 -7.79 -0.25 -3.09
CA ARG A 30 -7.31 1.01 -2.53
C ARG A 30 -8.43 2.02 -2.30
N LEU A 31 -9.65 1.73 -2.72
CA LEU A 31 -10.79 2.62 -2.54
C LEU A 31 -11.03 2.94 -1.06
N SER A 32 -11.04 4.24 -0.76
CA SER A 32 -11.40 4.72 0.57
C SER A 32 -12.91 4.62 0.79
N ILE A 33 -13.32 4.57 2.05
CA ILE A 33 -14.76 4.64 2.45
C ILE A 33 -15.43 5.87 1.85
N ARG A 34 -14.72 7.00 1.78
CA ARG A 34 -15.24 8.22 1.15
C ARG A 34 -15.44 8.03 -0.36
N GLY A 35 -14.47 7.45 -1.06
CA GLY A 35 -14.59 7.20 -2.50
C GLY A 35 -15.72 6.23 -2.82
N LEU A 36 -15.87 5.17 -2.03
CA LEU A 36 -17.00 4.23 -2.15
C LEU A 36 -18.35 4.93 -1.93
N ALA A 37 -18.48 5.76 -0.90
CA ALA A 37 -19.68 6.54 -0.64
C ALA A 37 -20.02 7.50 -1.79
N GLU A 38 -19.01 8.13 -2.39
CA GLU A 38 -19.19 9.05 -3.53
C GLU A 38 -19.61 8.31 -4.81
N ILE A 39 -19.00 7.14 -5.10
CA ILE A 39 -19.34 6.32 -6.28
C ILE A 39 -20.74 5.72 -6.17
N THR A 40 -21.09 5.22 -4.98
CA THR A 40 -22.33 4.48 -4.75
C THR A 40 -23.50 5.37 -4.31
N GLY A 41 -23.23 6.61 -3.87
CA GLY A 41 -24.22 7.52 -3.30
C GLY A 41 -24.72 7.11 -1.91
N ILE A 42 -24.06 6.14 -1.27
CA ILE A 42 -24.43 5.60 0.05
C ILE A 42 -23.78 6.43 1.14
N ASP A 43 -24.43 6.53 2.29
CA ASP A 43 -23.84 7.13 3.47
C ASP A 43 -22.52 6.46 3.90
N LYS A 44 -21.54 7.26 4.31
CA LYS A 44 -20.20 6.77 4.68
C LYS A 44 -20.23 5.79 5.85
N GLU A 45 -21.13 5.98 6.81
CA GLU A 45 -21.24 5.08 7.97
C GLU A 45 -21.81 3.73 7.55
N CYS A 46 -22.75 3.74 6.62
CA CYS A 46 -23.27 2.51 6.04
C CYS A 46 -22.20 1.74 5.26
N VAL A 47 -21.44 2.42 4.40
CA VAL A 47 -20.32 1.80 3.69
C VAL A 47 -19.32 1.20 4.69
N HIS A 48 -18.97 1.93 5.75
CA HIS A 48 -18.10 1.44 6.80
C HIS A 48 -18.65 0.16 7.49
N GLN A 49 -19.94 0.14 7.82
CA GLN A 49 -20.59 -1.04 8.40
C GLN A 49 -20.61 -2.23 7.44
N ILE A 50 -20.97 -2.04 6.17
CA ILE A 50 -20.99 -3.13 5.17
C ILE A 50 -19.59 -3.73 5.01
N LEU A 51 -18.58 -2.87 4.91
CA LEU A 51 -17.18 -3.28 4.85
C LEU A 51 -16.81 -4.15 6.06
N HIS A 52 -17.04 -3.66 7.27
CA HIS A 52 -16.63 -4.34 8.49
C HIS A 52 -17.46 -5.60 8.80
N GLU A 53 -18.79 -5.55 8.64
CA GLU A 53 -19.70 -6.62 9.05
C GLU A 53 -19.90 -7.67 7.95
N SER A 54 -20.02 -7.26 6.69
CA SER A 54 -20.34 -8.18 5.58
C SER A 54 -19.09 -8.72 4.88
N PHE A 55 -18.05 -7.90 4.75
CA PHE A 55 -16.81 -8.28 4.07
C PHE A 55 -15.62 -8.52 5.01
N ASN A 56 -15.79 -8.25 6.31
CA ASN A 56 -14.73 -8.36 7.33
C ASN A 56 -13.41 -7.72 6.88
N VAL A 57 -13.51 -6.55 6.23
CA VAL A 57 -12.32 -5.84 5.76
C VAL A 57 -11.79 -4.96 6.87
N HIS A 58 -10.47 -4.91 6.98
CA HIS A 58 -9.79 -4.12 7.98
C HIS A 58 -8.92 -3.06 7.31
N LYS A 59 -8.74 -1.96 8.04
CA LYS A 59 -7.81 -0.94 7.59
C LYS A 59 -6.38 -1.48 7.68
N VAL A 60 -5.64 -1.38 6.58
CA VAL A 60 -4.20 -1.68 6.58
C VAL A 60 -3.43 -0.43 6.20
N TYR A 61 -2.19 -0.37 6.68
CA TYR A 61 -1.26 0.68 6.33
C TYR A 61 -0.24 0.12 5.36
N ALA A 62 0.04 0.88 4.32
CA ALA A 62 1.11 0.57 3.41
C ALA A 62 2.48 0.90 4.02
N LYS A 63 3.49 0.11 3.67
CA LYS A 63 4.89 0.29 4.03
C LYS A 63 5.65 0.92 2.86
N MET A 64 6.45 1.95 3.12
CA MET A 64 7.27 2.57 2.08
C MET A 64 8.32 1.59 1.54
N MET A 65 8.38 1.46 0.21
CA MET A 65 9.40 0.69 -0.50
C MET A 65 10.37 1.65 -1.17
N PRO A 66 11.68 1.66 -0.80
CA PRO A 66 12.67 2.56 -1.39
C PRO A 66 12.78 2.41 -2.92
N LYS A 67 12.62 1.17 -3.42
CA LYS A 67 12.69 0.88 -4.85
C LYS A 67 11.71 -0.19 -5.32
N LEU A 68 10.93 0.15 -6.35
CA LEU A 68 10.23 -0.83 -7.16
C LEU A 68 11.27 -1.62 -7.97
N LEU A 69 11.29 -2.93 -7.74
CA LEU A 69 12.20 -3.84 -8.41
C LEU A 69 11.63 -4.23 -9.77
N THR A 70 12.48 -4.30 -10.79
CA THR A 70 12.07 -4.89 -12.08
C THR A 70 11.83 -6.40 -11.93
N PRO A 71 11.06 -7.05 -12.81
CA PRO A 71 10.85 -8.50 -12.77
C PRO A 71 12.17 -9.29 -12.71
N GLU A 72 13.17 -8.88 -13.48
CA GLU A 72 14.49 -9.51 -13.52
C GLU A 72 15.24 -9.32 -12.19
N GLN A 73 15.11 -8.15 -11.55
CA GLN A 73 15.67 -7.92 -10.22
C GLN A 73 14.98 -8.77 -9.15
N LYS A 74 13.67 -9.01 -9.26
CA LYS A 74 12.94 -9.89 -8.35
C LYS A 74 13.40 -11.33 -8.51
N GLU A 75 13.51 -11.82 -9.74
CA GLU A 75 14.01 -13.16 -10.05
C GLU A 75 15.44 -13.37 -9.56
N SER A 76 16.34 -12.42 -9.88
CA SER A 76 17.73 -12.49 -9.42
C SER A 76 17.83 -12.55 -7.90
N ARG A 77 17.06 -11.72 -7.18
CA ARG A 77 17.02 -11.77 -5.71
C ARG A 77 16.47 -13.08 -5.18
N MET A 78 15.43 -13.65 -5.80
CA MET A 78 14.87 -14.94 -5.39
C MET A 78 15.91 -16.05 -5.53
N ASN A 79 16.62 -16.10 -6.66
CA ASN A 79 17.64 -17.10 -6.91
C ASN A 79 18.79 -16.97 -5.90
N ILE A 80 19.32 -15.76 -5.70
CA ILE A 80 20.39 -15.51 -4.72
C ILE A 80 19.95 -15.91 -3.30
N CYS A 81 18.74 -15.56 -2.88
CA CYS A 81 18.23 -15.94 -1.56
C CYS A 81 18.09 -17.46 -1.42
N THR A 82 17.63 -18.14 -2.46
CA THR A 82 17.49 -19.60 -2.48
C THR A 82 18.87 -20.27 -2.35
N ASP A 83 19.86 -19.78 -3.08
CA ASP A 83 21.24 -20.29 -3.00
C ASP A 83 21.85 -20.06 -1.62
N ILE A 84 21.65 -18.87 -1.04
CA ILE A 84 22.11 -18.56 0.32
C ILE A 84 21.45 -19.51 1.34
N LEU A 85 20.14 -19.75 1.23
CA LEU A 85 19.43 -20.67 2.12
C LEU A 85 19.99 -22.09 2.03
N ASN A 86 20.15 -22.63 0.82
CA ASN A 86 20.72 -23.96 0.61
C ASN A 86 22.16 -24.07 1.17
N ASN A 87 22.94 -22.99 1.06
CA ASN A 87 24.29 -22.95 1.60
C ASN A 87 24.30 -22.94 3.13
N ILE A 88 23.37 -22.22 3.77
CA ILE A 88 23.21 -22.23 5.24
C ILE A 88 22.77 -23.62 5.73
N ASP A 89 21.88 -24.29 4.99
CA ASP A 89 21.45 -25.65 5.33
C ASP A 89 22.59 -26.68 5.22
N THR A 90 23.51 -26.45 4.27
CA THR A 90 24.68 -27.32 4.05
C THR A 90 25.80 -27.03 5.06
N ASP A 91 26.02 -25.77 5.40
CA ASP A 91 27.01 -25.32 6.39
C ASP A 91 26.36 -24.36 7.39
N PRO A 92 25.89 -24.87 8.55
CA PRO A 92 25.30 -24.05 9.59
C PRO A 92 26.23 -22.98 10.18
N GLY A 93 27.56 -23.12 10.00
CA GLY A 93 28.57 -22.16 10.47
C GLY A 93 28.87 -21.04 9.47
N LEU A 94 28.25 -21.05 8.29
CA LEU A 94 28.55 -20.12 7.19
C LEU A 94 28.48 -18.65 7.64
N LEU A 95 27.46 -18.30 8.42
CA LEU A 95 27.23 -16.91 8.85
C LEU A 95 28.30 -16.39 9.82
N ASP A 96 29.02 -17.26 10.52
CA ASP A 96 30.12 -16.86 11.42
C ASP A 96 31.33 -16.32 10.66
N THR A 97 31.42 -16.60 9.35
CA THR A 97 32.51 -16.17 8.48
C THR A 97 32.18 -14.92 7.67
N VAL A 98 30.91 -14.48 7.67
CA VAL A 98 30.45 -13.37 6.85
C VAL A 98 30.82 -12.04 7.51
N ILE A 99 31.59 -11.22 6.80
CA ILE A 99 31.87 -9.84 7.19
C ILE A 99 31.09 -8.90 6.26
N THR A 100 30.17 -8.12 6.81
CA THR A 100 29.43 -7.08 6.06
C THR A 100 29.94 -5.69 6.42
N CYS A 101 30.03 -4.80 5.45
CA CYS A 101 30.36 -3.39 5.66
C CYS A 101 29.33 -2.53 4.92
N ASP A 102 28.77 -1.54 5.60
CA ASP A 102 27.90 -0.52 5.02
C ASP A 102 28.22 0.84 5.64
N GLU A 103 27.77 1.92 5.01
CA GLU A 103 28.00 3.27 5.48
C GLU A 103 27.13 3.61 6.69
N SER A 104 27.69 4.34 7.66
CA SER A 104 26.90 4.82 8.79
C SER A 104 25.96 5.95 8.35
N LEU A 105 24.86 6.13 9.09
CA LEU A 105 23.92 7.23 8.86
C LEU A 105 24.63 8.60 8.83
N GLU A 106 25.63 8.80 9.69
CA GLU A 106 26.38 10.06 9.74
C GLU A 106 27.27 10.24 8.50
N ALA A 107 27.90 9.17 8.00
CA ALA A 107 28.64 9.21 6.74
C ALA A 107 27.72 9.52 5.55
N VAL A 108 26.54 8.89 5.50
CA VAL A 108 25.53 9.14 4.46
C VAL A 108 25.02 10.57 4.53
N LYS A 109 24.70 11.08 5.72
CA LYS A 109 24.25 12.48 5.91
C LYS A 109 25.31 13.48 5.47
N ALA A 110 26.57 13.26 5.84
CA ALA A 110 27.67 14.15 5.47
C ALA A 110 27.81 14.24 3.94
N LYS A 111 27.82 13.10 3.24
CA LYS A 111 27.85 13.04 1.78
C LYS A 111 26.62 13.68 1.14
N ALA A 112 25.42 13.40 1.67
CA ALA A 112 24.18 13.98 1.17
C ALA A 112 24.18 15.50 1.31
N MET A 113 24.67 16.02 2.44
CA MET A 113 24.79 17.46 2.69
C MET A 113 25.77 18.13 1.71
N GLU A 114 26.90 17.48 1.42
CA GLU A 114 27.85 17.96 0.42
C GLU A 114 27.21 18.09 -0.97
N ILE A 115 26.44 17.08 -1.39
CA ILE A 115 25.72 17.10 -2.67
C ILE A 115 24.65 18.19 -2.68
N LEU A 116 23.85 18.29 -1.60
CA LEU A 116 22.78 19.28 -1.49
C LEU A 116 23.31 20.71 -1.56
N ASN A 117 24.48 20.97 -0.97
CA ASN A 117 25.12 22.28 -1.01
C ASN A 117 25.64 22.67 -2.41
N GLN A 118 25.82 21.71 -3.31
CA GLN A 118 26.26 21.92 -4.70
C GLN A 118 25.08 21.94 -5.70
N LEU A 119 23.87 21.64 -5.23
CA LEU A 119 22.70 21.48 -6.08
C LEU A 119 22.19 22.85 -6.54
N THR A 120 22.01 23.03 -7.85
CA THR A 120 21.35 24.23 -8.37
C THR A 120 19.83 24.10 -8.22
N GLU A 121 19.12 25.23 -8.28
CA GLU A 121 17.66 25.24 -8.25
C GLU A 121 17.05 24.43 -9.41
N ALA A 122 17.68 24.46 -10.59
CA ALA A 122 17.25 23.69 -11.75
C ALA A 122 17.39 22.17 -11.52
N ASP A 123 18.50 21.74 -10.92
CA ASP A 123 18.71 20.33 -10.57
C ASP A 123 17.70 19.86 -9.53
N PHE A 124 17.45 20.67 -8.50
CA PHE A 124 16.44 20.37 -7.49
C PHE A 124 15.05 20.16 -8.11
N GLN A 125 14.61 21.09 -8.95
CA GLN A 125 13.32 20.98 -9.63
C GLN A 125 13.26 19.73 -10.51
N TYR A 126 14.31 19.44 -11.26
CA TYR A 126 14.40 18.22 -12.07
C TYR A 126 14.23 16.94 -11.23
N TYR A 127 15.00 16.80 -10.14
CA TYR A 127 14.91 15.63 -9.26
C TYR A 127 13.57 15.56 -8.52
N PHE A 128 13.01 16.68 -8.10
CA PHE A 128 11.69 16.72 -7.48
C PHE A 128 10.59 16.27 -8.43
N GLN A 129 10.62 16.70 -9.71
CA GLN A 129 9.67 16.21 -10.71
C GLN A 129 9.85 14.72 -10.99
N GLN A 130 11.09 14.23 -11.09
CA GLN A 130 11.34 12.80 -11.23
C GLN A 130 10.81 11.98 -10.05
N TRP A 131 11.04 12.46 -8.82
CA TRP A 131 10.48 11.86 -7.62
C TRP A 131 8.96 11.88 -7.66
N LYS A 132 8.35 13.02 -8.00
CA LYS A 132 6.90 13.17 -8.10
C LYS A 132 6.29 12.21 -9.13
N SER A 133 6.83 12.15 -10.35
CA SER A 133 6.38 11.19 -11.37
C SER A 133 6.62 9.74 -10.96
N ARG A 134 7.61 9.46 -10.12
CA ARG A 134 7.80 8.13 -9.54
C ARG A 134 6.72 7.82 -8.50
N MET A 135 6.38 8.76 -7.63
CA MET A 135 5.29 8.62 -6.65
C MET A 135 3.93 8.45 -7.34
N GLU A 136 3.66 9.23 -8.39
CA GLU A 136 2.45 9.09 -9.22
C GLU A 136 2.41 7.73 -9.92
N ARG A 137 3.52 7.27 -10.50
CA ARG A 137 3.58 5.92 -11.09
C ARG A 137 3.39 4.80 -10.07
N CYS A 138 3.87 4.97 -8.84
CA CYS A 138 3.48 4.05 -7.77
C CYS A 138 1.96 4.09 -7.68
N SER A 139 1.34 5.26 -7.46
CA SER A 139 -0.11 5.40 -7.28
C SER A 139 -0.90 4.66 -8.38
N ASP A 140 -0.44 4.76 -9.62
CA ASP A 140 -1.08 4.18 -10.81
C ASP A 140 -0.73 2.70 -11.05
N HIS A 141 0.44 2.22 -10.61
CA HIS A 141 0.80 0.80 -10.69
C HIS A 141 0.20 0.05 -9.49
N GLN A 142 -0.78 -0.79 -9.81
CA GLN A 142 -1.44 -1.78 -8.95
C GLN A 142 -0.51 -2.82 -8.30
N GLU A 143 0.82 -2.71 -8.46
CA GLU A 143 1.78 -3.64 -7.88
C GLU A 143 2.62 -2.99 -6.79
N GLU A 144 2.48 -3.54 -5.58
CA GLU A 144 3.30 -3.31 -4.38
C GLU A 144 3.19 -1.92 -3.69
N ILE A 145 2.25 -1.89 -2.73
CA ILE A 145 2.27 -1.14 -1.45
C ILE A 145 2.60 0.37 -1.54
N ILE A 146 1.56 1.20 -1.34
CA ILE A 146 1.68 2.67 -1.36
C ILE A 146 0.99 3.30 -0.17
N GLU A 147 1.82 4.03 0.57
CA GLU A 147 1.59 5.32 1.23
C GLU A 147 0.15 5.75 1.55
N GLY A 148 -0.06 6.03 2.84
CA GLY A 148 -0.51 7.35 3.26
C GLY A 148 -1.99 7.70 3.21
N GLU A 149 -2.82 7.03 2.41
CA GLU A 149 -4.27 7.16 2.50
C GLU A 149 -4.93 5.91 3.07
N LYS A 150 -6.11 6.07 3.66
CA LYS A 150 -6.84 5.01 4.38
C LYS A 150 -7.28 3.92 3.38
N VAL A 151 -6.40 2.95 3.13
CA VAL A 151 -6.70 1.80 2.30
C VAL A 151 -7.40 0.74 3.14
N VAL A 152 -8.56 0.30 2.67
CA VAL A 152 -9.33 -0.79 3.25
C VAL A 152 -8.84 -2.08 2.58
N ALA A 153 -8.04 -2.91 3.26
CA ALA A 153 -7.67 -4.20 2.69
C ALA A 153 -8.62 -5.30 3.15
N VAL A 154 -8.99 -6.13 2.19
CA VAL A 154 -9.66 -7.40 2.43
C VAL A 154 -8.64 -8.39 2.98
N THR A 155 -8.74 -8.70 4.27
CA THR A 155 -8.07 -9.84 4.89
C THR A 155 -9.13 -10.83 5.33
N GLY A 156 -9.54 -11.73 4.44
CA GLY A 156 -10.57 -12.73 4.74
C GLY A 156 -10.85 -13.61 3.54
N ASN A 157 -10.79 -14.92 3.76
CA ASN A 157 -10.84 -15.96 2.73
C ASN A 157 -12.08 -15.87 1.86
N TYR A 158 -11.89 -15.73 0.54
CA TYR A 158 -12.95 -15.97 -0.43
C TYR A 158 -13.06 -17.48 -0.64
N SER A 159 -14.21 -18.06 -0.28
CA SER A 159 -14.68 -19.35 -0.81
C SER A 159 -15.57 -19.09 -2.02
#